data_AF-A0A7I8EJE0-F1
#
_entry.id   AF-A0A7I8EJE0-F1
#
_cell.length_a   1.000
_cell.length_b   1.000
_cell.length_c   1.000
_cell.angle_alpha   90.00
_cell.angle_beta   90.00
_cell.angle_gamma   90.00
#
_symmetry.space_group_name_H-M   'P 1'
#
loop_
_entity.id
_entity.type
_entity.pdbx_description
1 polymer ?
#
loop_
_entity_poly.entity_id
_entity_poly.type
_entity_poly.pdbx_seq_one_letter_code
_entity_poly.pdbx_strand_id
1 'polypeptide(L)'
;MPDIRANTVGIQTGASKFSQQSVELGDLLTTVSGTIDELQSLWTGPAASQFVDLMSEWSKDVNDIKQVLETIATKVHNAGLGYDDLDGQIQRAFRF
;
A
#
# COMPACT_ATOMS: atom_id res chain seq x y z
N MET A 1 -14.07 11.50 -27.65
CA MET A 1 -13.59 11.45 -26.25
C MET A 1 -13.40 10.01 -25.72
N PRO A 2 -12.58 9.16 -26.36
CA PRO A 2 -12.20 7.85 -25.81
C PRO A 2 -11.04 7.91 -24.80
N ASP A 3 -10.16 8.92 -24.89
CA ASP A 3 -8.89 8.94 -24.16
C ASP A 3 -9.05 9.16 -22.65
N ILE A 4 -10.00 10.00 -22.22
CA ILE A 4 -10.24 10.28 -20.80
C ILE A 4 -10.80 9.04 -20.09
N ARG A 5 -11.79 8.37 -20.71
CA ARG A 5 -12.38 7.14 -20.15
C ARG A 5 -11.38 5.99 -20.07
N ALA A 6 -10.54 5.84 -21.09
CA ALA A 6 -9.46 4.84 -21.08
C ALA A 6 -8.45 5.11 -19.94
N ASN A 7 -8.12 6.37 -19.69
CA ASN A 7 -7.23 6.76 -18.60
C ASN A 7 -7.84 6.50 -17.21
N THR A 8 -9.12 6.83 -17.00
CA THR A 8 -9.83 6.56 -15.73
C THR A 8 -9.88 5.08 -15.40
N VAL A 9 -10.21 4.22 -16.38
CA VAL A 9 -10.23 2.76 -16.20
C VAL A 9 -8.84 2.20 -15.91
N GLY A 10 -7.80 2.74 -16.56
CA GLY A 10 -6.41 2.37 -16.28
C GLY A 10 -5.99 2.69 -14.84
N ILE A 11 -6.37 3.87 -14.34
CA ILE A 11 -6.07 4.31 -12.97
C ILE A 11 -6.85 3.47 -11.94
N GLN A 12 -8.14 3.24 -12.14
CA GLN A 12 -8.95 2.38 -11.26
C GLN A 12 -8.39 0.95 -11.19
N THR A 13 -7.98 0.40 -12.32
CA THR A 13 -7.34 -0.94 -12.37
C THR A 13 -6.01 -0.94 -11.62
N GLY A 14 -5.19 0.11 -11.80
CA GLY A 14 -3.94 0.28 -11.07
C GLY A 14 -4.16 0.39 -9.56
N ALA A 15 -5.19 1.13 -9.13
CA ALA A 15 -5.60 1.27 -7.73
C ALA A 15 -5.93 -0.07 -7.08
N SER A 16 -6.78 -0.86 -7.75
CA SER A 16 -7.20 -2.16 -7.24
C SER A 16 -6.02 -3.13 -7.14
N LYS A 17 -5.14 -3.16 -8.15
CA LYS A 17 -3.91 -3.96 -8.12
C LYS A 17 -2.99 -3.55 -6.97
N PHE A 18 -2.79 -2.25 -6.80
CA PHE A 18 -1.95 -1.72 -5.73
C PHE A 18 -2.51 -2.04 -4.35
N SER A 19 -3.82 -1.90 -4.15
CA SER A 19 -4.50 -2.29 -2.92
C SER A 19 -4.31 -3.77 -2.62
N GLN A 20 -4.42 -4.63 -3.63
CA GLN A 20 -4.19 -6.07 -3.48
C GLN A 20 -2.74 -6.38 -3.08
N GLN A 21 -1.77 -5.78 -3.76
CA GLN A 21 -0.34 -5.93 -3.42
C GLN A 21 0.00 -5.42 -2.02
N SER A 22 -0.70 -4.38 -1.56
CA SER A 22 -0.53 -3.84 -0.20
C SER A 22 -1.01 -4.82 0.86
N VAL A 23 -2.11 -5.53 0.62
CA VAL A 23 -2.61 -6.60 1.49
C VAL A 23 -1.63 -7.77 1.51
N GLU A 24 -1.20 -8.23 0.33
CA GLU A 24 -0.21 -9.32 0.20
C GLU A 24 1.09 -9.00 0.94
N LEU A 25 1.57 -7.75 0.85
CA LEU A 25 2.74 -7.31 1.59
C LEU A 25 2.49 -7.31 3.10
N GLY A 26 1.31 -6.86 3.56
CA GLY A 26 0.93 -6.91 4.96
C GLY A 26 0.92 -8.33 5.54
N ASP A 27 0.41 -9.29 4.78
CA ASP A 27 0.38 -10.70 5.16
C ASP A 27 1.79 -11.30 5.23
N LEU A 28 2.64 -10.96 4.25
CA LEU A 28 4.05 -11.37 4.24
C LEU A 28 4.81 -10.82 5.45
N LEU A 29 4.63 -9.53 5.76
CA LEU A 29 5.25 -8.88 6.91
C LEU A 29 4.80 -9.51 8.24
N THR A 30 3.52 -9.91 8.33
CA THR A 30 2.99 -10.66 9.49
C THR A 30 3.66 -12.03 9.61
N THR A 31 3.83 -12.74 8.49
CA THR A 31 4.51 -14.05 8.44
C THR A 31 5.97 -13.95 8.88
N VAL A 32 6.69 -12.93 8.39
CA VAL A 32 8.07 -12.66 8.79
C VAL A 32 8.16 -12.36 10.29
N SER A 33 7.24 -11.55 10.81
CA SER A 33 7.19 -11.22 12.24
C SER A 33 6.97 -12.47 13.10
N GLY A 34 6.07 -13.38 12.69
CA GLY A 34 5.88 -14.66 13.39
C GLY A 34 7.13 -15.55 13.39
N THR A 35 7.84 -15.63 12.26
CA THR A 35 9.11 -16.39 12.16
C THR A 35 10.16 -15.82 13.09
N ILE A 36 10.21 -14.49 13.19
CA ILE A 36 11.13 -13.79 14.09
C ILE A 36 10.79 -14.08 15.55
N ASP A 37 9.53 -14.00 15.96
CA ASP A 37 9.11 -14.29 17.34
C ASP A 37 9.50 -15.72 17.75
N GLU A 38 9.35 -16.68 16.83
CA GLU A 38 9.81 -18.06 17.02
C GLU A 38 11.33 -18.13 17.21
N LEU A 39 12.12 -17.45 16.38
CA LEU A 39 13.59 -17.41 16.50
C LEU A 39 14.05 -16.73 17.79
N GLN A 40 13.37 -15.66 18.21
CA GLN A 40 13.67 -14.95 19.45
C GLN A 40 13.52 -15.86 20.67
N SER A 41 12.55 -16.78 20.66
CA SER A 41 12.35 -17.75 21.74
C SER A 41 13.55 -18.71 21.91
N LEU A 42 14.35 -18.91 20.85
CA LEU A 42 15.50 -19.80 20.83
C LEU A 42 16.82 -19.09 21.18
N TRP A 43 16.89 -17.78 20.97
CA TRP A 43 18.09 -16.99 21.25
C TRP A 43 18.13 -16.55 22.71
N THR A 44 18.74 -17.40 23.54
CA THR A 44 19.06 -17.06 24.93
C THR A 44 20.50 -16.54 25.04
N GLY A 45 20.72 -15.56 25.93
CA GLY A 45 22.05 -15.02 26.23
C GLY A 45 22.44 -13.73 25.49
N PRO A 46 23.72 -13.34 25.47
CA PRO A 46 24.19 -12.03 24.97
C PRO A 46 23.89 -11.74 23.49
N ALA A 47 23.61 -12.77 22.68
CA ALA A 47 23.19 -12.59 21.29
C ALA A 47 21.77 -12.00 21.16
N ALA A 48 20.95 -12.12 22.21
CA ALA A 48 19.58 -11.59 22.23
C ALA A 48 19.53 -10.06 22.17
N SER A 49 20.54 -9.34 22.70
CA SER A 49 20.52 -7.87 22.69
C SER A 49 20.68 -7.30 21.29
N GLN A 50 21.59 -7.85 20.47
CA GLN A 50 21.76 -7.45 19.07
C GLN A 50 20.50 -7.74 18.25
N PHE A 51 19.77 -8.79 18.61
CA PHE A 51 18.52 -9.13 17.95
C PHE A 51 17.37 -8.17 18.31
N VAL A 52 17.32 -7.69 19.55
CA VAL A 52 16.34 -6.67 19.96
C VAL A 52 16.52 -5.37 19.17
N ASP A 53 17.76 -4.93 18.98
CA ASP A 53 18.06 -3.73 18.19
C ASP A 53 17.63 -3.90 16.72
N LEU A 54 18.00 -5.04 16.11
CA LEU A 54 17.58 -5.40 14.76
C LEU A 54 16.05 -5.44 14.62
N MET A 55 15.35 -5.92 15.66
CA MET A 55 13.89 -5.97 15.66
C MET A 55 13.21 -4.62 15.81
N SER A 56 13.83 -3.72 16.54
CA SER A 56 13.39 -2.33 16.59
C SER A 56 13.52 -1.67 15.21
N GLU A 57 14.63 -1.90 14.51
CA GLU A 57 14.83 -1.39 13.14
C GLU A 57 13.83 -2.02 12.15
N TRP A 58 13.67 -3.33 12.17
CA TRP A 58 12.67 -4.03 11.34
C TRP A 58 11.25 -3.47 11.54
N SER A 59 10.84 -3.30 12.80
CA SER A 59 9.50 -2.77 13.12
C SER A 59 9.30 -1.35 12.59
N LYS A 60 10.36 -0.53 12.62
CA LYS A 60 10.33 0.81 12.03
C LYS A 60 10.16 0.75 10.51
N ASP A 61 10.99 -0.03 9.83
CA ASP A 61 10.95 -0.15 8.36
C ASP A 61 9.60 -0.68 7.88
N VAL A 62 9.01 -1.64 8.60
CA VAL A 62 7.67 -2.16 8.32
C VAL A 62 6.59 -1.07 8.43
N ASN A 63 6.68 -0.21 9.45
CA ASN A 63 5.73 0.89 9.61
C ASN A 63 5.89 1.94 8.51
N ASP A 64 7.13 2.25 8.13
CA ASP A 64 7.41 3.19 7.04
C ASP A 64 6.85 2.67 5.71
N ILE A 65 7.00 1.37 5.43
CA ILE A 65 6.40 0.72 4.26
C ILE A 65 4.87 0.85 4.28
N LYS A 66 4.22 0.53 5.41
CA LYS A 66 2.76 0.66 5.55
C LYS A 66 2.29 2.08 5.27
N GLN A 67 2.98 3.08 5.82
CA GLN A 67 2.63 4.49 5.62
C GLN A 67 2.77 4.93 4.15
N VAL A 68 3.80 4.45 3.45
CA VAL A 68 3.97 4.70 2.01
C VAL A 68 2.84 4.07 1.22
N LEU A 69 2.46 2.83 1.53
CA LEU A 69 1.35 2.15 0.87
C LEU A 69 0.02 2.90 1.06
N GLU A 70 -0.30 3.32 2.28
CA GLU A 70 -1.51 4.11 2.57
C GLU A 70 -1.52 5.45 1.83
N THR A 71 -0.36 6.11 1.74
CA THR A 71 -0.20 7.36 0.99
C THR A 71 -0.49 7.16 -0.49
N ILE A 72 0.06 6.11 -1.10
CA ILE A 72 -0.18 5.80 -2.50
C ILE A 72 -1.66 5.45 -2.72
N ALA A 73 -2.25 4.61 -1.88
CA ALA A 73 -3.67 4.25 -1.96
C ALA A 73 -4.57 5.50 -1.94
N THR A 74 -4.29 6.43 -1.02
CA THR A 74 -5.01 7.71 -0.92
C THR A 74 -4.84 8.57 -2.17
N LYS A 75 -3.61 8.68 -2.70
CA LYS A 75 -3.34 9.46 -3.92
C LYS A 75 -4.04 8.87 -5.14
N VAL A 76 -4.03 7.55 -5.28
CA VAL A 76 -4.69 6.87 -6.40
C VAL A 76 -6.22 6.98 -6.28
N HIS A 77 -6.78 6.85 -5.08
CA HIS A 77 -8.22 7.05 -4.86
C HIS A 77 -8.64 8.48 -5.22
N ASN A 78 -7.90 9.49 -4.73
CA ASN A 78 -8.18 10.89 -5.04
C ASN A 78 -8.04 11.21 -6.53
N ALA A 79 -7.07 10.61 -7.22
CA ALA A 79 -6.94 10.73 -8.66
C ALA A 79 -8.20 10.19 -9.35
N GLY A 80 -8.69 9.00 -8.96
CA GLY A 80 -9.93 8.42 -9.49
C GLY A 80 -11.15 9.35 -9.36
N LEU A 81 -11.36 9.94 -8.18
CA LEU A 81 -12.46 10.89 -7.94
C LEU A 81 -12.36 12.16 -8.79
N GLY A 82 -11.16 12.69 -8.98
CA GLY A 82 -10.93 13.86 -9.82
C GLY A 82 -11.27 13.60 -11.29
N TYR A 83 -11.03 12.39 -11.79
CA TYR A 83 -11.38 12.02 -13.16
C TYR A 83 -12.88 11.76 -13.34
N ASP A 84 -13.57 11.18 -12.34
CA ASP A 84 -15.02 10.98 -12.40
C ASP A 84 -15.77 12.32 -12.41
N ASP A 85 -15.31 13.31 -11.64
CA ASP A 85 -15.87 14.66 -11.68
C ASP A 85 -15.60 15.35 -13.04
N LEU A 86 -14.38 15.21 -13.58
CA LEU A 86 -14.03 15.73 -14.89
C LEU A 86 -14.90 15.12 -16.01
N ASP A 87 -15.12 13.80 -16.00
CA ASP A 87 -15.97 13.11 -16.97
C ASP A 87 -17.44 13.54 -16.82
N GLY A 88 -17.92 13.73 -15.59
CA GLY A 88 -19.25 14.25 -15.30
C GLY A 88 -19.47 15.68 -15.81
N GLN A 89 -18.48 16.56 -15.65
CA GLN A 89 -18.53 17.93 -16.17
C GLN A 89 -18.50 17.96 -17.70
N ILE A 90 -17.63 17.15 -18.31
CA ILE A 90 -17.55 16.97 -19.76
C ILE A 90 -18.90 16.49 -20.31
N GLN A 91 -19.47 15.42 -19.76
CA GLN A 91 -20.77 14.89 -20.22
C GLN A 91 -21.90 15.91 -20.13
N ARG A 92 -21.87 16.80 -19.12
CA ARG A 92 -22.83 17.92 -19.02
C ARG A 92 -22.59 18.98 -20.09
N ALA A 93 -21.33 19.29 -20.39
CA ALA A 93 -20.96 20.27 -21.43
C ALA A 93 -21.36 19.82 -22.85
N PHE A 94 -21.36 18.51 -23.15
CA PHE A 94 -21.82 17.96 -24.44
C PHE A 94 -23.33 17.73 -24.53
N ARG A 95 -24.07 17.96 -23.44
CA ARG A 95 -25.54 17.78 -23.41
C ARG A 95 -26.30 19.06 -23.76
N PHE A 96 -25.60 20.11 -24.19
CA PHE A 96 -26.12 21.36 -24.71
C PHE A 96 -25.65 21.57 -26.15
#